data_AF-A0AAV7NCX5-F1
#
_entry.id   AF-A0AAV7NCX5-F1
#
_cell.length_a   1.000
_cell.length_b   1.000
_cell.length_c   1.000
_cell.angle_alpha   90.00
_cell.angle_beta   90.00
_cell.angle_gamma   90.00
#
_symmetry.space_group_name_H-M   'P 1'
#
loop_
_entity.id
_entity.type
_entity.pdbx_description
1 polymer ?
#
loop_
_entity_poly.entity_id
_entity_poly.type
_entity_poly.pdbx_seq_one_letter_code
_entity_poly.pdbx_strand_id
1 'polypeptide(L)'
;MDDHLNTMPERDQELLFLCSKLIDLEDRSRRDNVRFFGFPENTEEMDIQAFLRKILPTLTGPTFDSPLEFQRAHHLAQKRPESSSPHIIAFLLRYGQARQLLMVARSHGPFRTEGCEIRIAADFSKETNDRSKAFLSLRPRLRQMGIQYGLFEPARM
;
A
#
# COMPACT_ATOMS: atom_id res chain seq x y z
N MET A 1 -40.30 24.01 13.62
CA MET A 1 -39.39 25.00 13.04
C MET A 1 -38.14 24.24 12.64
N ASP A 2 -38.12 23.95 11.35
CA ASP A 2 -36.98 23.76 10.45
C ASP A 2 -36.05 22.57 10.67
N ASP A 3 -36.51 21.46 10.10
CA ASP A 3 -35.71 20.33 9.66
C ASP A 3 -34.87 20.75 8.44
N HIS A 4 -33.76 21.46 8.69
CA HIS A 4 -32.73 21.74 7.68
C HIS A 4 -31.77 20.55 7.57
N LEU A 5 -32.30 19.35 7.26
CA LEU A 5 -31.50 18.27 6.70
C LEU A 5 -31.12 18.68 5.27
N ASN A 6 -29.94 19.29 5.18
CA ASN A 6 -29.23 19.66 3.98
C ASN A 6 -29.25 18.51 2.95
N THR A 7 -30.23 18.55 2.04
CA THR A 7 -30.35 17.57 0.97
C THR A 7 -29.34 17.97 -0.10
N MET A 8 -28.22 17.25 -0.19
CA MET A 8 -27.23 17.52 -1.23
C MET A 8 -27.92 17.47 -2.61
N PRO A 9 -27.69 18.46 -3.49
CA PRO A 9 -28.32 18.49 -4.80
C PRO A 9 -27.94 17.23 -5.58
N GLU A 10 -28.86 16.75 -6.42
CA GLU A 10 -28.74 15.48 -7.18
C GLU A 10 -27.40 15.37 -7.94
N ARG A 11 -26.92 16.50 -8.48
CA ARG A 11 -25.61 16.57 -9.15
C ARG A 11 -24.43 16.26 -8.23
N ASP A 12 -24.46 16.69 -6.98
CA ASP A 12 -23.38 16.41 -6.03
C ASP A 12 -23.37 14.93 -5.64
N GLN A 13 -24.54 14.30 -5.56
CA GLN A 13 -24.67 12.86 -5.32
C GLN A 13 -24.08 12.06 -6.49
N GLU A 14 -24.38 12.47 -7.72
CA GLU A 14 -23.82 11.85 -8.92
C GLU A 14 -22.30 12.03 -9.00
N LEU A 15 -21.78 13.22 -8.68
CA LEU A 15 -20.34 13.48 -8.61
C LEU A 15 -19.66 12.58 -7.58
N LEU A 16 -20.23 12.46 -6.37
CA LEU A 16 -19.69 11.58 -5.32
C LEU A 16 -19.67 10.11 -5.76
N PHE A 17 -20.73 9.65 -6.43
CA PHE A 17 -20.81 8.31 -6.97
C PHE A 17 -19.75 8.03 -8.03
N LEU A 18 -19.58 8.95 -8.99
CA LEU A 18 -18.57 8.85 -10.03
C LEU A 18 -17.16 8.87 -9.46
N CYS A 19 -16.87 9.79 -8.52
CA CYS A 19 -15.59 9.81 -7.81
C CYS A 19 -15.32 8.48 -7.09
N SER A 20 -16.31 7.91 -6.42
CA SER A 20 -16.15 6.60 -5.76
C SER A 20 -15.84 5.48 -6.75
N LYS A 21 -16.46 5.49 -7.94
CA LYS A 21 -16.15 4.51 -8.99
C LYS A 21 -14.75 4.68 -9.55
N LEU A 22 -14.30 5.91 -9.76
CA LEU A 22 -12.94 6.18 -10.24
C LEU A 22 -11.88 5.69 -9.26
N ILE A 23 -12.07 5.95 -7.96
CA ILE A 23 -11.17 5.47 -6.90
C ILE A 23 -11.11 3.94 -6.88
N ASP A 24 -12.27 3.26 -6.96
CA ASP A 24 -12.33 1.79 -6.97
C ASP A 24 -11.67 1.18 -8.22
N LEU A 25 -11.83 1.81 -9.39
CA LEU A 25 -11.17 1.38 -10.63
C LEU A 25 -9.65 1.57 -10.55
N GLU A 26 -9.21 2.71 -10.04
CA GLU A 26 -7.79 3.00 -9.84
C GLU A 26 -7.17 1.99 -8.87
N ASP A 27 -7.77 1.79 -7.70
CA ASP A 27 -7.27 0.84 -6.71
C ASP A 27 -7.25 -0.58 -7.29
N ARG A 28 -8.29 -0.99 -8.05
CA ARG A 28 -8.32 -2.28 -8.76
C ARG A 28 -7.16 -2.47 -9.72
N SER A 29 -6.86 -1.43 -10.51
CA SER A 29 -5.74 -1.45 -11.47
C SER A 29 -4.37 -1.56 -10.78
N ARG A 30 -4.28 -1.16 -9.51
CA ARG A 30 -3.03 -1.14 -8.73
C ARG A 30 -2.90 -2.32 -7.77
N ARG A 31 -3.85 -3.27 -7.73
CA ARG A 31 -3.86 -4.39 -6.78
C ARG A 31 -2.65 -5.32 -6.87
N ASP A 32 -2.02 -5.37 -8.03
CA ASP A 32 -0.84 -6.20 -8.28
C ASP A 32 0.47 -5.46 -7.95
N ASN A 33 0.37 -4.17 -7.61
CA ASN A 33 1.50 -3.32 -7.33
C ASN A 33 1.83 -3.38 -5.83
N VAL A 34 3.12 -3.48 -5.55
CA VAL A 34 3.66 -3.46 -4.18
C VAL A 34 4.73 -2.38 -4.09
N ARG A 35 4.66 -1.61 -3.00
CA ARG A 35 5.59 -0.53 -2.68
C ARG A 35 6.55 -0.98 -1.60
N PHE A 36 7.82 -0.72 -1.81
CA PHE A 36 8.89 -0.97 -0.87
C PHE A 36 9.51 0.34 -0.41
N PHE A 37 9.80 0.42 0.88
CA PHE A 37 10.34 1.58 1.57
C PHE A 37 11.56 1.16 2.36
N GLY A 38 12.56 2.05 2.46
CA GLY A 38 13.72 1.86 3.34
C GLY A 38 14.86 1.04 2.74
N PHE A 39 14.83 0.76 1.44
CA PHE A 39 16.01 0.24 0.74
C PHE A 39 17.08 1.35 0.61
N PRO A 40 18.36 1.07 0.92
CA PRO A 40 19.42 2.04 0.69
C PRO A 40 19.56 2.34 -0.79
N GLU A 41 19.83 3.60 -1.13
CA GLU A 41 20.06 4.03 -2.51
C GLU A 41 21.26 3.27 -3.11
N ASN A 42 21.14 2.80 -4.36
CA ASN A 42 22.17 2.02 -5.06
C ASN A 42 22.53 0.64 -4.45
N THR A 43 21.68 0.08 -3.58
CA THR A 43 21.82 -1.34 -3.17
C THR A 43 21.45 -2.28 -4.31
N GLU A 44 20.59 -1.79 -5.18
CA GLU A 44 20.16 -2.44 -6.39
C GLU A 44 21.28 -2.31 -7.42
N GLU A 45 21.77 -3.43 -7.93
CA GLU A 45 22.58 -3.45 -9.16
C GLU A 45 21.74 -2.91 -10.34
N MET A 46 22.17 -3.11 -11.59
CA MET A 46 21.41 -2.64 -12.77
C MET A 46 19.97 -3.21 -12.88
N ASP A 47 19.61 -4.29 -12.18
CA ASP A 47 18.28 -4.93 -12.24
C ASP A 47 17.59 -5.04 -10.87
N ILE A 48 16.60 -4.17 -10.66
CA ILE A 48 15.72 -4.12 -9.48
C ILE A 48 14.93 -5.41 -9.30
N GLN A 49 14.50 -6.07 -10.37
CA GLN A 49 13.72 -7.29 -10.26
C GLN A 49 14.59 -8.45 -9.75
N ALA A 50 15.83 -8.55 -10.23
CA ALA A 50 16.79 -9.53 -9.74
C ALA A 50 17.10 -9.30 -8.25
N PHE A 51 17.29 -8.04 -7.86
CA PHE A 51 17.46 -7.66 -6.45
C PHE A 51 16.27 -8.11 -5.58
N LEU A 52 15.04 -7.77 -6.00
CA LEU A 52 13.83 -8.16 -5.26
C LEU A 52 13.68 -9.68 -5.16
N ARG A 53 13.95 -10.43 -6.24
CA ARG A 53 13.94 -11.90 -6.22
C ARG A 53 14.94 -12.49 -5.22
N LYS A 54 16.09 -11.84 -5.03
CA LYS A 54 17.14 -12.27 -4.09
C LYS A 54 16.81 -11.92 -2.64
N ILE A 55 16.32 -10.71 -2.37
CA ILE A 55 16.15 -10.22 -1.00
C ILE A 55 14.83 -10.69 -0.36
N LEU A 56 13.75 -10.80 -1.12
CA LEU A 56 12.42 -11.11 -0.55
C LEU A 56 12.34 -12.47 0.12
N PRO A 57 12.94 -13.57 -0.38
CA PRO A 57 13.00 -14.83 0.35
C PRO A 57 13.74 -14.72 1.68
N THR A 58 14.78 -13.89 1.77
CA THR A 58 15.51 -13.64 3.02
C THR A 58 14.67 -12.86 4.04
N LEU A 59 13.83 -11.92 3.57
CA LEU A 59 12.97 -11.11 4.44
C LEU A 59 11.72 -11.87 4.90
N THR A 60 11.07 -12.57 3.97
CA THR A 60 9.76 -13.20 4.19
C THR A 60 9.84 -14.68 4.54
N GLY A 61 11.04 -15.29 4.45
CA GLY A 61 11.20 -16.74 4.53
C GLY A 61 10.62 -17.46 3.31
N PRO A 62 10.45 -18.79 3.37
CA PRO A 62 9.87 -19.60 2.30
C PRO A 62 8.34 -19.42 2.25
N THR A 63 7.90 -18.20 1.92
CA THR A 63 6.48 -17.85 1.85
C THR A 63 5.84 -18.33 0.55
N PHE A 64 6.56 -18.29 -0.57
CA PHE A 64 6.00 -18.48 -1.90
C PHE A 64 6.31 -19.86 -2.46
N ASP A 65 5.29 -20.53 -3.03
CA ASP A 65 5.44 -21.84 -3.68
C ASP A 65 6.24 -21.78 -4.99
N SER A 66 6.39 -20.57 -5.54
CA SER A 66 7.14 -20.31 -6.77
C SER A 66 7.90 -18.98 -6.65
N PRO A 67 8.93 -18.75 -7.48
CA PRO A 67 9.56 -17.45 -7.58
C PRO A 67 8.55 -16.33 -7.84
N LEU A 68 8.83 -15.15 -7.29
CA LEU A 68 8.05 -13.94 -7.56
C LEU A 68 8.29 -13.49 -9.01
N GLU A 69 7.19 -13.31 -9.74
CA GLU A 69 7.22 -12.83 -11.11
C GLU A 69 6.83 -11.36 -11.16
N PHE A 70 7.72 -10.57 -11.76
CA PHE A 70 7.55 -9.13 -11.90
C PHE A 70 7.34 -8.82 -13.38
N GLN A 71 6.31 -8.03 -13.69
CA GLN A 71 6.18 -7.40 -15.00
C GLN A 71 7.25 -6.30 -15.17
N ARG A 72 7.43 -5.51 -14.11
CA ARG A 72 8.42 -4.42 -14.03
C ARG A 72 8.63 -4.02 -12.58
N ALA A 73 9.77 -3.42 -12.30
CA ALA A 73 10.05 -2.75 -11.03
C ALA A 73 10.87 -1.50 -11.32
N HIS A 74 10.59 -0.41 -10.62
CA HIS A 74 11.31 0.85 -10.78
C HIS A 74 11.29 1.68 -9.50
N HIS A 75 12.26 2.58 -9.38
CA HIS A 75 12.21 3.64 -8.37
C HIS A 75 11.12 4.67 -8.72
N LEU A 76 10.28 4.98 -7.74
CA LEU A 76 9.44 6.17 -7.77
C LEU A 76 10.34 7.38 -7.53
N ALA A 77 10.52 8.22 -8.55
CA ALA A 77 11.28 9.45 -8.43
C ALA A 77 10.61 10.40 -7.43
N GLN A 78 11.14 10.49 -6.21
CA GLN A 78 10.92 11.64 -5.34
C GLN A 78 12.19 12.47 -5.30
N LYS A 79 12.21 13.61 -6.00
CA LYS A 79 13.16 14.69 -5.72
C LYS A 79 12.82 15.26 -4.33
N ARG A 80 13.42 14.74 -3.25
CA ARG A 80 13.42 15.35 -1.91
C ARG A 80 14.74 15.05 -1.18
N PRO A 81 15.22 15.97 -0.32
CA PRO A 81 16.63 16.08 0.07
C PRO A 81 17.12 14.89 0.90
N GLU A 82 18.30 14.37 0.53
CA GLU A 82 19.35 13.57 1.22
C GLU A 82 19.00 12.51 2.29
N SER A 83 17.74 12.31 2.66
CA SER A 83 17.35 11.54 3.85
C SER A 83 16.19 10.56 3.64
N SER A 84 15.58 10.54 2.45
CA SER A 84 14.50 9.60 2.14
C SER A 84 15.00 8.56 1.16
N SER A 85 15.27 7.35 1.65
CA SER A 85 15.51 6.16 0.83
C SER A 85 14.54 6.09 -0.36
N PRO A 86 15.03 5.81 -1.58
CA PRO A 86 14.17 5.76 -2.76
C PRO A 86 13.09 4.67 -2.59
N HIS A 87 11.88 4.99 -3.04
CA HIS A 87 10.76 4.06 -2.98
C HIS A 87 10.78 3.16 -4.21
N ILE A 88 10.77 1.84 -4.06
CA ILE A 88 10.57 0.94 -5.20
C ILE A 88 9.07 0.67 -5.35
N ILE A 89 8.58 0.68 -6.57
CA ILE A 89 7.30 0.09 -6.93
C ILE A 89 7.54 -1.11 -7.85
N ALA A 90 7.04 -2.27 -7.45
CA ALA A 90 7.09 -3.49 -8.23
C ALA A 90 5.68 -3.90 -8.65
N PHE A 91 5.55 -4.32 -9.90
CA PHE A 91 4.30 -4.75 -10.52
C PHE A 91 4.40 -6.26 -10.65
N LEU A 92 3.69 -7.00 -9.81
CA LEU A 92 3.71 -8.45 -9.87
C LEU A 92 2.84 -8.94 -11.02
N LEU A 93 3.22 -10.06 -11.62
CA LEU A 93 2.42 -10.69 -12.67
C LEU A 93 1.16 -11.36 -12.13
N ARG A 94 1.20 -11.80 -10.86
CA ARG A 94 0.12 -12.53 -10.20
C ARG A 94 -0.40 -11.79 -8.97
N TYR A 95 -1.68 -11.43 -9.00
CA TYR A 95 -2.39 -10.86 -7.84
C TYR A 95 -2.23 -11.69 -6.56
N GLY A 96 -2.28 -13.02 -6.67
CA GLY A 96 -2.12 -13.93 -5.53
C GLY A 96 -0.78 -13.73 -4.80
N GLN A 97 0.31 -13.56 -5.54
CA GLN A 97 1.63 -13.32 -4.97
C GLN A 97 1.72 -11.94 -4.29
N ALA A 98 1.13 -10.90 -4.89
CA ALA A 98 1.09 -9.57 -4.30
C ALA A 98 0.31 -9.57 -2.98
N ARG A 99 -0.86 -10.20 -2.97
CA ARG A 99 -1.69 -10.35 -1.78
C ARG A 99 -0.99 -11.12 -0.67
N GLN A 100 -0.30 -12.21 -1.00
CA GLN A 100 0.43 -13.02 -0.03
C GLN A 100 1.62 -12.25 0.56
N LEU A 101 2.39 -11.54 -0.27
CA LEU A 101 3.49 -10.69 0.18
C LEU A 101 3.01 -9.59 1.14
N LEU A 102 1.89 -8.93 0.79
CA LEU A 102 1.27 -7.91 1.64
C LEU A 102 0.74 -8.48 2.96
N MET A 103 0.22 -9.71 2.94
CA MET A 103 -0.23 -10.39 4.16
C MET A 103 0.94 -10.67 5.10
N VAL A 104 2.04 -11.23 4.59
CA VAL A 104 3.25 -11.47 5.39
C VAL A 104 3.80 -10.17 5.96
N ALA A 105 3.87 -9.12 5.15
CA ALA A 105 4.33 -7.81 5.60
C ALA A 105 3.46 -7.22 6.74
N ARG A 106 2.13 -7.41 6.68
CA ARG A 106 1.22 -6.96 7.75
C ARG A 106 1.37 -7.76 9.03
N SER A 107 1.54 -9.07 8.91
CA SER A 107 1.67 -9.97 10.06
C SER A 107 3.01 -9.82 10.77
N HIS A 108 4.09 -9.66 10.00
CA HIS A 108 5.44 -9.48 10.54
C HIS A 108 5.68 -8.04 11.04
N GLY A 109 5.12 -7.05 10.35
CA GLY A 109 5.53 -5.66 10.51
C GLY A 109 6.83 -5.35 9.75
N PRO A 110 7.51 -4.24 10.07
CA PRO A 110 8.73 -3.84 9.36
C PRO A 110 9.83 -4.91 9.43
N PHE A 111 10.48 -5.19 8.32
CA PHE A 111 11.61 -6.12 8.26
C PHE A 111 12.89 -5.37 8.60
N ARG A 112 13.69 -5.90 9.53
CA ARG A 112 14.96 -5.29 9.93
C ARG A 112 16.11 -6.04 9.28
N THR A 113 16.92 -5.33 8.49
CA THR A 113 18.17 -5.82 7.91
C THR A 113 19.34 -5.03 8.51
N GLU A 114 20.58 -5.36 8.13
CA GLU A 114 21.80 -4.67 8.59
C GLU A 114 21.69 -3.15 8.37
N GLY A 115 21.32 -2.43 9.43
CA GLY A 115 21.20 -0.97 9.45
C GLY A 115 19.96 -0.36 8.78
N CYS A 116 19.00 -1.15 8.26
CA CYS A 116 17.83 -0.61 7.56
C CYS A 116 16.51 -1.27 7.99
N GLU A 117 15.42 -0.48 7.94
CA GLU A 117 14.07 -0.95 8.18
C GLU A 117 13.28 -0.92 6.87
N ILE A 118 12.95 -2.11 6.36
CA ILE A 118 12.22 -2.29 5.11
C ILE A 118 10.74 -2.42 5.43
N ARG A 119 9.92 -1.59 4.78
CA ARG A 119 8.45 -1.70 4.84
C ARG A 119 7.88 -2.04 3.48
N ILE A 120 6.88 -2.89 3.47
CA ILE A 120 6.17 -3.33 2.26
C ILE A 120 4.70 -2.96 2.41
N ALA A 121 4.14 -2.26 1.43
CA ALA A 121 2.75 -1.79 1.45
C ALA A 121 2.09 -1.90 0.08
N ALA A 122 0.76 -1.89 0.07
CA ALA A 122 -0.03 -1.86 -1.17
C ALA A 122 0.11 -0.48 -1.84
N ASP A 123 0.01 -0.46 -3.17
CA ASP A 123 -0.10 0.80 -3.92
C ASP A 123 -1.57 1.20 -4.09
N PHE A 124 -2.04 2.10 -3.22
CA PHE A 124 -3.38 2.67 -3.32
C PHE A 124 -3.39 4.02 -4.04
N SER A 125 -4.56 4.39 -4.54
CA SER A 125 -4.91 5.77 -4.90
C SER A 125 -4.61 6.72 -3.74
N LYS A 126 -4.49 8.01 -4.06
CA LYS A 126 -4.23 9.04 -3.06
C LYS A 126 -5.38 9.13 -2.06
N GLU A 127 -6.60 9.08 -2.57
CA GLU A 127 -7.85 9.17 -1.81
C GLU A 127 -7.96 8.01 -0.82
N THR A 128 -7.68 6.78 -1.25
CA THR A 128 -7.68 5.61 -0.34
C THR A 128 -6.57 5.69 0.70
N ASN A 129 -5.38 6.20 0.33
CA ASN A 129 -4.32 6.47 1.30
C ASN A 129 -4.72 7.55 2.32
N ASP A 130 -5.35 8.63 1.89
CA ASP A 130 -5.75 9.73 2.77
C ASP A 130 -6.90 9.32 3.69
N ARG A 131 -7.88 8.55 3.19
CA ARG A 131 -8.89 7.88 4.03
C ARG A 131 -8.25 6.95 5.06
N SER A 132 -7.26 6.17 4.64
CA SER A 132 -6.53 5.27 5.54
C SER A 132 -5.80 6.07 6.63
N LYS A 133 -5.11 7.17 6.30
CA LYS A 133 -4.47 8.05 7.30
C LYS A 133 -5.48 8.68 8.27
N ALA A 134 -6.62 9.14 7.76
CA ALA A 134 -7.69 9.67 8.60
C ALA A 134 -8.25 8.61 9.55
N PHE A 135 -8.31 7.35 9.13
CA PHE A 135 -8.65 6.24 10.02
C PHE A 135 -7.54 5.92 11.03
N LEU A 136 -6.27 5.98 10.62
CA LEU A 136 -5.12 5.73 11.49
C LEU A 136 -5.09 6.70 12.68
N SER A 137 -5.49 7.97 12.49
CA SER A 137 -5.55 8.96 13.58
C SER A 137 -6.62 8.64 14.64
N LEU A 138 -7.65 7.87 14.29
CA LEU A 138 -8.70 7.44 15.21
C LEU A 138 -8.33 6.22 16.05
N ARG A 139 -7.29 5.48 15.65
CA ARG A 139 -6.86 4.23 16.31
C ARG A 139 -6.62 4.35 17.82
N PRO A 140 -5.91 5.39 18.34
CA PRO A 140 -5.69 5.52 19.78
C PRO A 140 -7.00 5.60 20.57
N ARG A 141 -7.98 6.35 20.03
CA ARG A 141 -9.30 6.51 20.63
C ARG A 141 -10.11 5.22 20.58
N LEU A 142 -10.10 4.51 19.46
CA LEU A 142 -10.77 3.21 19.34
C LEU A 142 -10.19 2.17 20.31
N ARG A 143 -8.86 2.17 20.51
CA ARG A 143 -8.20 1.32 21.52
C ARG A 143 -8.66 1.64 22.94
N GLN A 144 -8.74 2.93 23.30
CA GLN A 144 -9.24 3.37 24.61
C GLN A 144 -10.68 2.92 24.86
N MET A 145 -11.50 2.87 23.80
CA MET A 145 -12.89 2.41 23.87
C MET A 145 -13.04 0.88 23.83
N GLY A 146 -11.94 0.12 23.76
CA GLY A 146 -11.97 -1.34 23.66
C GLY A 146 -12.51 -1.88 22.34
N ILE A 147 -12.64 -1.04 21.31
CA ILE A 147 -13.19 -1.43 20.02
C ILE A 147 -12.08 -2.08 19.19
N GLN A 148 -12.29 -3.33 18.78
CA GLN A 148 -11.44 -4.00 17.81
C GLN A 148 -11.66 -3.40 16.42
N TYR A 149 -10.58 -3.14 15.70
CA TYR A 149 -10.64 -2.60 14.35
C TYR A 149 -9.58 -3.26 13.45
N GLY A 150 -9.90 -3.39 12.17
CA GLY A 150 -9.00 -3.88 11.12
C GLY A 150 -9.13 -3.02 9.87
N LEU A 151 -8.05 -2.87 9.11
CA LEU A 151 -8.08 -2.23 7.79
C LEU A 151 -8.20 -3.34 6.74
N PHE A 152 -9.39 -3.53 6.17
CA PHE A 152 -9.60 -4.49 5.08
C PHE A 152 -9.30 -3.83 3.72
N GLU A 153 -8.54 -4.52 2.89
CA GLU A 153 -8.28 -4.17 1.47
C GLU A 153 -9.50 -4.49 0.58
N PRO A 154 -9.89 -3.61 -0.37
CA PRO A 154 -9.93 -2.16 -0.27
C PRO A 154 -11.20 -1.72 0.46
N ALA A 155 -11.10 -0.60 1.17
CA ALA A 155 -12.12 0.10 1.95
C ALA A 155 -13.58 -0.14 1.51
N ARG A 156 -14.18 -1.22 1.98
CA ARG A 156 -15.63 -1.32 2.16
C ARG A 156 -15.92 -0.79 3.57
N MET A 157 -16.49 0.41 3.64
CA MET A 157 -17.48 0.71 4.67
C MET A 157 -18.83 0.23 4.17
#